data_AF-A0A4Q3BTP1-F1
#
_entry.id   AF-A0A4Q3BTP1-F1
#
_cell.length_a   1.000
_cell.length_b   1.000
_cell.length_c   1.000
_cell.angle_alpha   90.00
_cell.angle_beta   90.00
_cell.angle_gamma   90.00
#
_symmetry.space_group_name_H-M   'P 1'
#
loop_
_entity.id
_entity.type
_entity.pdbx_description
1 polymer ?
#
loop_
_entity_poly.entity_id
_entity_poly.type
_entity_poly.pdbx_seq_one_letter_code
_entity_poly.pdbx_strand_id
1 'polypeptide(L)'
;HAPLRVFVMGERAFRDEAATPGDVAEMSRLVREAMDAGAVGFSTGRFIEHRSIKGAIVPGTYASEEEVLALAQAMGPKGVFQIILRGGIGSLLMPSITRDERLLEHRLLEKVAAETGCSVTYGIADFPSDPEDIYMMADASAAALDKGLRIYPQTSPRGAGQINNLEGYHAFYMRPGYREVRDLPLKERAAAMRDPERRARILSEADEPGEYAVDPMVMGLIRYIQSDIANSYILNSPLDYEPSLDRSVGKLAAAVGKTSEEYVYDHYTQGDGGDFNVSLALNYVHHDLDAVERLLRQDHVVTGLGDGGAHMKLICDAANPTFQLAFWSRDRTRGPL
;
A
#
# COMPACT_ATOMS: atom_id res chain seq x y z
N HIS A 1 -3.19 14.11 10.91
CA HIS A 1 -2.30 15.25 10.61
C HIS A 1 -2.78 16.11 9.45
N ALA A 2 -2.85 15.60 8.20
CA ALA A 2 -3.23 16.39 7.02
C ALA A 2 -4.48 17.29 7.18
N PRO A 3 -5.65 16.80 7.66
CA PRO A 3 -6.82 17.67 7.84
C PRO A 3 -6.61 18.78 8.87
N LEU A 4 -5.80 18.53 9.90
CA LEU A 4 -5.46 19.53 10.93
C LEU A 4 -4.60 20.66 10.33
N ARG A 5 -3.60 20.32 9.50
CA ARG A 5 -2.83 21.33 8.77
C ARG A 5 -3.70 22.17 7.86
N VAL A 6 -4.61 21.54 7.10
CA VAL A 6 -5.54 22.26 6.22
C VAL A 6 -6.44 23.18 7.03
N PHE A 7 -6.95 22.73 8.18
CA PHE A 7 -7.81 23.55 9.03
C PHE A 7 -7.10 24.80 9.58
N VAL A 8 -5.86 24.65 10.07
CA VAL A 8 -5.11 25.76 10.68
C VAL A 8 -4.46 26.68 9.65
N MET A 9 -3.86 26.11 8.60
CA MET A 9 -3.03 26.86 7.65
C MET A 9 -3.77 27.24 6.36
N GLY A 10 -4.94 26.66 6.11
CA GLY A 10 -5.70 26.84 4.87
C GLY A 10 -4.90 26.43 3.63
N GLU A 11 -4.97 27.26 2.58
CA GLU A 11 -4.29 27.03 1.29
C GLU A 11 -2.76 26.86 1.41
N ARG A 12 -2.13 27.39 2.45
CA ARG A 12 -0.70 27.20 2.71
C ARG A 12 -0.34 25.73 2.92
N ALA A 13 -1.26 24.94 3.49
CA ALA A 13 -1.06 23.50 3.67
C ALA A 13 -0.96 22.75 2.33
N PHE A 14 -1.77 23.13 1.33
CA PHE A 14 -1.76 22.48 0.01
C PHE A 14 -0.53 22.86 -0.83
N ARG A 15 0.08 24.00 -0.55
CA ARG A 15 1.36 24.41 -1.13
C ARG A 15 2.57 23.85 -0.40
N ASP A 16 2.35 23.00 0.60
CA ASP A 16 3.40 22.41 1.42
C ASP A 16 4.32 23.46 2.08
N GLU A 17 3.77 24.63 2.42
CA GLU A 17 4.54 25.63 3.15
C GLU A 17 4.85 25.13 4.57
N ALA A 18 6.01 25.52 5.10
CA ALA A 18 6.36 25.23 6.49
C ALA A 18 5.33 25.84 7.46
N ALA A 19 4.98 25.08 8.51
CA ALA A 19 4.17 25.59 9.60
C ALA A 19 4.96 26.63 10.38
N THR A 20 4.36 27.77 10.65
CA THR A 20 4.94 28.79 11.54
C THR A 20 4.81 28.33 13.00
N PRO A 21 5.57 28.94 13.94
CA PRO A 21 5.38 28.65 15.36
C PRO A 21 3.93 28.84 15.85
N GLY A 22 3.20 29.81 15.28
CA GLY A 22 1.79 30.04 15.58
C GLY A 22 0.89 28.91 15.05
N ASP A 23 1.16 28.43 13.83
CA ASP A 23 0.44 27.29 13.25
C ASP A 23 0.63 26.04 14.12
N VAL A 24 1.87 25.75 14.54
CA VAL A 24 2.20 24.60 15.41
C VAL A 24 1.53 24.73 16.77
N ALA A 25 1.52 25.92 17.37
CA ALA A 25 0.88 26.16 18.66
C ALA A 25 -0.64 25.91 18.60
N GLU A 26 -1.30 26.37 17.53
CA GLU A 26 -2.73 26.18 17.34
C GLU A 26 -3.08 24.71 17.02
N MET A 27 -2.32 24.06 16.13
CA MET A 27 -2.49 22.63 15.87
C MET A 27 -2.31 21.81 17.15
N SER A 28 -1.31 22.14 17.98
CA SER A 28 -1.09 21.49 19.27
C SER A 28 -2.25 21.72 20.24
N ARG A 29 -2.88 22.90 20.24
CA ARG A 29 -4.06 23.19 21.06
C ARG A 29 -5.23 22.31 20.65
N LEU A 30 -5.48 22.17 19.35
CA LEU A 30 -6.54 21.32 18.79
C LEU A 30 -6.28 19.83 19.05
N VAL A 31 -5.02 19.38 19.02
CA VAL A 31 -4.68 18.00 19.40
C VAL A 31 -5.02 17.74 20.87
N ARG A 32 -4.65 18.64 21.79
CA ARG A 32 -5.03 18.51 23.21
C ARG A 32 -6.55 18.45 23.40
N GLU A 33 -7.27 19.35 22.73
CA GLU A 33 -8.74 19.38 22.77
C GLU A 33 -9.35 18.07 22.25
N ALA A 34 -8.82 17.50 21.17
CA ALA A 34 -9.26 16.22 20.65
C ALA A 34 -9.00 15.07 21.63
N MET A 35 -7.84 15.05 22.30
CA MET A 35 -7.54 14.05 23.33
C MET A 35 -8.47 14.18 24.55
N ASP A 36 -8.73 15.41 25.01
CA ASP A 36 -9.69 15.69 26.10
C ASP A 36 -11.12 15.27 25.72
N ALA A 37 -11.48 15.38 24.43
CA ALA A 37 -12.76 14.93 23.89
C ALA A 37 -12.85 13.41 23.65
N GLY A 38 -11.76 12.66 23.89
CA GLY A 38 -11.75 11.19 23.81
C GLY A 38 -11.07 10.60 22.56
N ALA A 39 -10.28 11.37 21.82
CA ALA A 39 -9.43 10.82 20.77
C ALA A 39 -8.44 9.80 21.38
N VAL A 40 -8.20 8.71 20.64
CA VAL A 40 -7.31 7.63 21.07
C VAL A 40 -5.83 7.89 20.76
N GLY A 41 -5.54 8.94 19.98
CA GLY A 41 -4.19 9.24 19.54
C GLY A 41 -4.12 10.20 18.36
N PHE A 42 -2.96 10.27 17.74
CA PHE A 42 -2.66 11.15 16.62
C PHE A 42 -1.91 10.40 15.51
N SER A 43 -2.34 10.60 14.26
CA SER A 43 -1.70 10.00 13.09
C SER A 43 -1.06 11.02 12.16
N THR A 44 0.07 10.67 11.56
CA THR A 44 0.77 11.44 10.52
C THR A 44 1.37 10.53 9.45
N GLY A 45 1.94 11.10 8.39
CA GLY A 45 2.61 10.35 7.33
C GLY A 45 3.64 11.19 6.60
N ARG A 46 4.79 10.58 6.33
CA ARG A 46 5.93 11.13 5.55
C ARG A 46 6.10 10.38 4.22
N PHE A 47 4.98 9.84 3.74
CA PHE A 47 4.91 8.92 2.61
C PHE A 47 4.69 9.69 1.31
N ILE A 48 5.74 9.77 0.48
CA ILE A 48 5.81 10.64 -0.72
C ILE A 48 4.88 10.12 -1.83
N GLU A 49 4.63 8.82 -1.83
CA GLU A 49 3.77 8.11 -2.76
C GLU A 49 2.29 8.40 -2.49
N HIS A 50 1.95 8.95 -1.33
CA HIS A 50 0.58 9.43 -1.06
C HIS A 50 0.35 10.79 -1.71
N ARG A 51 -0.41 10.78 -2.80
CA ARG A 51 -0.76 11.98 -3.56
C ARG A 51 -2.27 12.22 -3.58
N SER A 52 -2.64 13.49 -3.64
CA SER A 52 -4.01 13.89 -3.92
C SER A 52 -4.42 13.51 -5.34
N ILE A 53 -5.72 13.61 -5.64
CA ILE A 53 -6.28 13.39 -6.99
C ILE A 53 -5.67 14.30 -8.07
N LYS A 54 -5.07 15.43 -7.68
CA LYS A 54 -4.38 16.36 -8.59
C LYS A 54 -2.87 16.10 -8.68
N GLY A 55 -2.38 14.99 -8.11
CA GLY A 55 -0.96 14.65 -8.04
C GLY A 55 -0.15 15.45 -7.02
N ALA A 56 -0.77 16.42 -6.31
CA ALA A 56 -0.12 17.20 -5.27
C ALA A 56 0.19 16.34 -4.03
N ILE A 57 1.27 16.69 -3.35
CA ILE A 57 1.71 16.04 -2.11
C ILE A 57 0.66 16.27 -1.01
N VAL A 58 0.40 15.24 -0.20
CA VAL A 58 -0.55 15.35 0.91
C VAL A 58 0.05 16.22 2.03
N PRO A 59 -0.70 17.18 2.60
CA PRO A 59 -0.20 18.05 3.66
C PRO A 59 0.38 17.26 4.84
N GLY A 60 1.59 17.63 5.26
CA GLY A 60 2.31 16.98 6.36
C GLY A 60 3.35 15.96 5.93
N THR A 61 3.43 15.62 4.64
CA THR A 61 4.48 14.73 4.09
C THR A 61 5.89 15.24 4.41
N TYR A 62 6.10 16.55 4.27
CA TYR A 62 7.38 17.22 4.55
C TYR A 62 7.35 18.04 5.85
N ALA A 63 6.44 17.71 6.78
CA ALA A 63 6.44 18.34 8.10
C ALA A 63 7.81 18.18 8.78
N SER A 64 8.25 19.24 9.46
CA SER A 64 9.52 19.22 10.17
C SER A 64 9.45 18.25 11.35
N GLU A 65 10.61 17.77 11.79
CA GLU A 65 10.72 16.99 13.02
C GLU A 65 10.14 17.76 14.22
N GLU A 66 10.38 19.07 14.29
CA GLU A 66 9.86 19.96 15.34
C GLU A 66 8.32 19.98 15.39
N GLU A 67 7.67 20.06 14.22
CA GLU A 67 6.21 20.02 14.13
C GLU A 67 5.68 18.65 14.58
N VAL A 68 6.29 17.56 14.12
CA VAL A 68 5.89 16.19 14.50
C VAL A 68 6.02 15.97 16.01
N LEU A 69 7.14 16.38 16.59
CA LEU A 69 7.37 16.26 18.04
C LEU A 69 6.39 17.12 18.84
N ALA A 70 6.14 18.36 18.45
CA ALA A 70 5.19 19.23 19.14
C ALA A 70 3.77 18.66 19.16
N LEU A 71 3.31 18.09 18.04
CA LEU A 71 1.99 17.46 17.97
C LEU A 71 1.93 16.15 18.76
N ALA A 72 3.01 15.36 18.78
CA ALA A 72 3.09 14.16 19.61
C ALA A 72 3.12 14.51 21.12
N GLN A 73 3.83 15.57 21.51
CA GLN A 73 3.82 16.09 22.88
C GLN A 73 2.43 16.59 23.28
N ALA A 74 1.71 17.26 22.37
CA ALA A 74 0.34 17.70 22.59
C ALA A 74 -0.64 16.53 22.79
N MET A 75 -0.41 15.40 22.13
CA MET A 75 -1.20 14.17 22.32
C MET A 75 -1.00 13.58 23.73
N GLY A 76 0.22 13.66 24.25
CA GLY A 76 0.58 13.16 25.58
C GLY A 76 0.73 11.63 25.67
N PRO A 77 1.17 11.11 26.85
CA PRO A 77 1.63 9.72 27.00
C PRO A 77 0.55 8.64 26.88
N LYS A 78 -0.73 9.04 26.97
CA LYS A 78 -1.88 8.11 26.94
C LYS A 78 -2.37 7.82 25.53
N GLY A 79 -2.05 8.66 24.56
CA GLY A 79 -2.44 8.45 23.17
C GLY A 79 -1.50 7.48 22.44
N VAL A 80 -1.98 6.97 21.31
CA VAL A 80 -1.15 6.22 20.35
C VAL A 80 -0.73 7.13 19.21
N PHE A 81 0.58 7.24 18.99
CA PHE A 81 1.13 7.96 17.85
C PHE A 81 1.32 7.00 16.67
N GLN A 82 0.65 7.27 15.55
CA GLN A 82 0.75 6.44 14.34
C GLN A 82 1.42 7.20 13.21
N ILE A 83 2.37 6.58 12.52
CA ILE A 83 3.05 7.20 11.38
C ILE A 83 3.30 6.23 10.23
N ILE A 84 3.14 6.71 9.00
CA ILE A 84 3.67 6.05 7.80
C ILE A 84 5.01 6.71 7.46
N LEU A 85 6.07 5.91 7.43
CA LEU A 85 7.43 6.40 7.18
C LEU A 85 7.74 6.50 5.68
N ARG A 86 8.72 7.34 5.36
CA ARG A 86 9.29 7.38 4.01
C ARG A 86 9.89 6.01 3.65
N GLY A 87 9.67 5.56 2.41
CA GLY A 87 10.21 4.29 1.91
C GLY A 87 9.48 3.04 2.43
N GLY A 88 8.30 3.18 3.05
CA GLY A 88 7.53 2.06 3.60
C GLY A 88 7.02 1.02 2.59
N ILE A 89 7.19 1.26 1.28
CA ILE A 89 6.86 0.31 0.20
C ILE A 89 8.06 0.02 -0.72
N GLY A 90 9.28 0.30 -0.27
CA GLY A 90 10.50 0.08 -1.06
C GLY A 90 10.50 0.90 -2.35
N SER A 91 10.92 0.28 -3.46
CA SER A 91 11.00 0.93 -4.77
C SER A 91 9.76 0.72 -5.67
N LEU A 92 8.60 0.41 -5.10
CA LEU A 92 7.44 -0.06 -5.89
C LEU A 92 6.91 0.98 -6.89
N LEU A 93 6.73 2.23 -6.44
CA LEU A 93 6.22 3.33 -7.28
C LEU A 93 7.23 4.46 -7.49
N MET A 94 8.19 4.58 -6.59
CA MET A 94 9.25 5.60 -6.60
C MET A 94 10.56 4.94 -6.20
N PRO A 95 11.73 5.55 -6.46
CA PRO A 95 13.01 4.99 -6.01
C PRO A 95 13.03 4.77 -4.48
N SER A 96 13.51 3.61 -4.06
CA SER A 96 13.67 3.30 -2.63
C SER A 96 14.69 4.23 -1.99
N ILE A 97 14.54 4.41 -0.68
CA ILE A 97 15.55 5.02 0.17
C ILE A 97 16.49 3.93 0.70
N THR A 98 17.67 4.32 1.15
CA THR A 98 18.67 3.40 1.72
C THR A 98 18.26 2.86 3.09
N ARG A 99 18.86 1.74 3.53
CA ARG A 99 18.67 1.24 4.91
C ARG A 99 19.03 2.27 5.98
N ASP A 100 20.09 3.05 5.76
CA ASP A 100 20.47 4.13 6.69
C ASP A 100 19.38 5.21 6.78
N GLU A 101 18.78 5.60 5.65
CA GLU A 101 17.64 6.54 5.65
C GLU A 101 16.39 5.94 6.31
N ARG A 102 16.12 4.64 6.14
CA ARG A 102 15.03 3.93 6.85
C ARG A 102 15.27 3.91 8.36
N LEU A 103 16.50 3.64 8.80
CA LEU A 103 16.89 3.70 10.21
C LEU A 103 16.86 5.13 10.76
N LEU A 104 17.13 6.15 9.95
CA LEU A 104 16.94 7.55 10.36
C LEU A 104 15.46 7.87 10.61
N GLU A 105 14.55 7.37 9.76
CA GLU A 105 13.10 7.49 10.00
C GLU A 105 12.67 6.71 11.25
N HIS A 106 13.31 5.57 11.57
CA HIS A 106 13.08 4.86 12.85
C HIS A 106 13.55 5.68 14.06
N ARG A 107 14.70 6.36 13.99
CA ARG A 107 15.18 7.23 15.08
C ARG A 107 14.21 8.37 15.41
N LEU A 108 13.41 8.84 14.45
CA LEU A 108 12.33 9.79 14.73
C LEU A 108 11.29 9.17 15.68
N LEU A 109 10.96 7.88 15.49
CA LEU A 109 10.07 7.15 16.38
C LEU A 109 10.64 7.02 17.79
N GLU A 110 11.94 6.72 17.91
CA GLU A 110 12.64 6.70 19.21
C GLU A 110 12.54 8.05 19.93
N LYS A 111 12.77 9.16 19.21
CA LYS A 111 12.63 10.53 19.77
C LYS A 111 11.21 10.80 20.24
N VAL A 112 10.20 10.51 19.41
CA VAL A 112 8.79 10.67 19.78
C VAL A 112 8.45 9.86 21.03
N ALA A 113 8.82 8.58 21.07
CA ALA A 113 8.55 7.72 22.21
C ALA A 113 9.26 8.21 23.48
N ALA A 114 10.52 8.66 23.37
CA ALA A 114 11.33 9.13 24.49
C ALA A 114 10.79 10.44 25.10
N GLU A 115 10.42 11.41 24.26
CA GLU A 115 9.98 12.73 24.73
C GLU A 115 8.55 12.74 25.27
N THR A 116 7.69 11.89 24.71
CA THR A 116 6.26 11.89 25.05
C THR A 116 5.90 10.79 26.03
N GLY A 117 6.71 9.73 26.10
CA GLY A 117 6.40 8.49 26.79
C GLY A 117 5.25 7.71 26.15
N CYS A 118 4.70 8.11 25.00
CA CYS A 118 3.53 7.47 24.37
C CYS A 118 3.88 6.13 23.70
N SER A 119 2.84 5.40 23.26
CA SER A 119 3.03 4.25 22.38
C SER A 119 3.09 4.71 20.93
N VAL A 120 4.09 4.25 20.19
CA VAL A 120 4.32 4.57 18.78
C VAL A 120 4.06 3.34 17.93
N THR A 121 3.41 3.52 16.77
CA THR A 121 3.16 2.43 15.82
C THR A 121 3.33 2.90 14.37
N TYR A 122 3.83 2.02 13.52
CA TYR A 122 4.13 2.32 12.11
C TYR A 122 4.08 1.06 11.26
N GLY A 123 3.80 1.21 9.96
CA GLY A 123 3.75 0.09 9.03
C GLY A 123 5.14 -0.40 8.62
N ILE A 124 5.31 -1.72 8.58
CA ILE A 124 6.42 -2.41 7.92
C ILE A 124 5.85 -3.42 6.91
N ALA A 125 6.57 -3.60 5.81
CA ALA A 125 6.18 -4.53 4.77
C ALA A 125 7.44 -5.08 4.08
N ASP A 126 7.35 -6.31 3.58
CA ASP A 126 8.38 -6.97 2.81
C ASP A 126 8.18 -6.58 1.35
N PHE A 127 9.25 -6.18 0.68
CA PHE A 127 9.21 -5.70 -0.69
C PHE A 127 10.46 -6.11 -1.47
N PRO A 128 10.36 -6.34 -2.79
CA PRO A 128 11.45 -6.97 -3.56
C PRO A 128 12.76 -6.18 -3.58
N SER A 129 12.71 -4.85 -3.44
CA SER A 129 13.89 -4.00 -3.52
C SER A 129 14.84 -4.15 -2.33
N ASP A 130 14.33 -4.59 -1.17
CA ASP A 130 15.15 -4.91 0.00
C ASP A 130 14.39 -5.84 0.97
N PRO A 131 14.42 -7.17 0.75
CA PRO A 131 13.65 -8.13 1.57
C PRO A 131 14.07 -8.19 3.05
N GLU A 132 15.26 -7.68 3.40
CA GLU A 132 15.74 -7.67 4.78
C GLU A 132 15.32 -6.41 5.56
N ASP A 133 14.79 -5.39 4.87
CA ASP A 133 14.35 -4.14 5.52
C ASP A 133 13.30 -4.41 6.60
N ILE A 134 12.35 -5.31 6.32
CA ILE A 134 11.26 -5.62 7.25
C ILE A 134 11.79 -6.17 8.59
N TYR A 135 12.81 -7.04 8.54
CA TYR A 135 13.43 -7.62 9.74
C TYR A 135 14.30 -6.59 10.44
N MET A 136 15.10 -5.82 9.69
CA MET A 136 15.92 -4.74 10.25
C MET A 136 15.08 -3.74 11.05
N MET A 137 13.92 -3.34 10.51
CA MET A 137 13.02 -2.41 11.18
C MET A 137 12.34 -3.04 12.40
N ALA A 138 11.95 -4.31 12.33
CA ALA A 138 11.40 -5.03 13.47
C ALA A 138 12.44 -5.17 14.61
N ASP A 139 13.70 -5.49 14.27
CA ASP A 139 14.81 -5.61 15.22
C ASP A 139 15.17 -4.25 15.85
N ALA A 140 15.13 -3.17 15.07
CA ALA A 140 15.33 -1.81 15.60
C ALA A 140 14.24 -1.45 16.63
N SER A 141 12.99 -1.84 16.39
CA SER A 141 11.90 -1.68 17.35
C SER A 141 12.04 -2.55 18.59
N ALA A 142 12.51 -3.79 18.46
CA ALA A 142 12.83 -4.64 19.59
C ALA A 142 13.91 -3.98 20.49
N ALA A 143 15.00 -3.50 19.88
CA ALA A 143 16.06 -2.81 20.59
C ALA A 143 15.60 -1.51 21.26
N ALA A 144 14.60 -0.82 20.71
CA ALA A 144 13.99 0.36 21.33
C ALA A 144 13.12 -0.03 22.54
N LEU A 145 12.37 -1.13 22.44
CA LEU A 145 11.57 -1.67 23.55
C LEU A 145 12.44 -2.11 24.73
N ASP A 146 13.61 -2.71 24.48
CA ASP A 146 14.60 -3.05 25.52
C ASP A 146 15.09 -1.82 26.31
N LYS A 147 15.04 -0.62 25.68
CA LYS A 147 15.35 0.67 26.32
C LYS A 147 14.13 1.32 26.99
N GLY A 148 12.97 0.66 26.99
CA GLY A 148 11.70 1.18 27.53
C GLY A 148 10.92 2.07 26.56
N LEU A 149 11.31 2.17 25.29
CA LEU A 149 10.58 2.95 24.28
C LEU A 149 9.49 2.10 23.64
N ARG A 150 8.22 2.49 23.82
CA ARG A 150 7.05 1.69 23.43
C ARG A 150 6.75 1.78 21.92
N ILE A 151 7.58 1.16 21.09
CA ILE A 151 7.44 1.19 19.62
C ILE A 151 7.00 -0.18 19.09
N TYR A 152 5.81 -0.23 18.48
CA TYR A 152 5.17 -1.45 17.98
C TYR A 152 4.97 -1.37 16.46
N PRO A 153 5.84 -1.97 15.64
CA PRO A 153 5.62 -2.06 14.20
C PRO A 153 4.37 -2.87 13.86
N GLN A 154 3.72 -2.53 12.74
CA GLN A 154 2.55 -3.19 12.21
C GLN A 154 2.86 -3.88 10.90
N THR A 155 2.47 -5.15 10.75
CA THR A 155 2.50 -5.85 9.45
C THR A 155 1.10 -6.30 9.04
N SER A 156 0.83 -6.35 7.74
CA SER A 156 -0.38 -6.98 7.20
C SER A 156 -0.27 -8.49 7.44
N PRO A 157 -1.36 -9.17 7.85
CA PRO A 157 -1.34 -10.59 8.13
C PRO A 157 -1.21 -11.47 6.87
N ARG A 158 -1.23 -10.87 5.69
CA ARG A 158 -1.12 -11.52 4.38
C ARG A 158 -0.37 -10.65 3.39
N GLY A 159 -0.11 -11.21 2.21
CA GLY A 159 0.31 -10.48 1.05
C GLY A 159 -0.63 -9.29 0.77
N ALA A 160 -0.02 -8.12 0.59
CA ALA A 160 -0.70 -6.89 0.25
C ALA A 160 -0.38 -6.53 -1.20
N GLY A 161 -1.35 -5.95 -1.88
CA GLY A 161 -1.33 -5.92 -3.33
C GLY A 161 -2.52 -5.23 -3.92
N GLN A 162 -2.64 -5.35 -5.24
CA GLN A 162 -3.71 -4.70 -6.01
C GLN A 162 -4.50 -5.73 -6.80
N ILE A 163 -5.81 -5.48 -6.90
CA ILE A 163 -6.73 -6.21 -7.76
C ILE A 163 -6.76 -5.52 -9.12
N ASN A 164 -6.57 -6.30 -10.19
CA ASN A 164 -6.59 -5.82 -11.56
C ASN A 164 -7.74 -6.49 -12.32
N ASN A 165 -8.55 -5.68 -13.00
CA ASN A 165 -9.70 -6.14 -13.80
C ASN A 165 -10.16 -5.04 -14.77
N LEU A 166 -11.19 -5.33 -15.56
CA LEU A 166 -11.74 -4.36 -16.53
C LEU A 166 -12.50 -3.19 -15.89
N GLU A 167 -12.96 -3.29 -14.63
CA GLU A 167 -13.65 -2.19 -13.92
C GLU A 167 -12.70 -1.20 -13.23
N GLY A 168 -11.44 -1.61 -13.04
CA GLY A 168 -10.35 -0.87 -12.41
C GLY A 168 -9.15 -0.72 -13.35
N TYR A 169 -7.95 -0.70 -12.76
CA TYR A 169 -6.70 -0.61 -13.51
C TYR A 169 -6.25 -2.00 -13.97
N HIS A 170 -5.69 -2.07 -15.18
CA HIS A 170 -5.18 -3.31 -15.76
C HIS A 170 -4.17 -3.02 -16.87
N ALA A 171 -3.46 -4.05 -17.34
CA ALA A 171 -2.36 -3.92 -18.30
C ALA A 171 -2.72 -3.24 -19.64
N PHE A 172 -3.99 -3.25 -20.02
CA PHE A 172 -4.46 -2.74 -21.32
C PHE A 172 -5.15 -1.36 -21.20
N TYR A 173 -5.15 -0.76 -20.02
CA TYR A 173 -5.94 0.42 -19.70
C TYR A 173 -5.64 1.63 -20.60
N MET A 174 -4.40 1.74 -21.09
CA MET A 174 -3.92 2.83 -21.95
C MET A 174 -3.82 2.45 -23.44
N ARG A 175 -4.19 1.23 -23.83
CA ARG A 175 -4.16 0.79 -25.24
C ARG A 175 -5.29 1.47 -26.02
N PRO A 176 -5.02 2.14 -27.15
CA PRO A 176 -6.04 2.85 -27.95
C PRO A 176 -7.28 2.01 -28.25
N GLY A 177 -7.11 0.75 -28.68
CA GLY A 177 -8.20 -0.16 -28.99
C GLY A 177 -9.05 -0.54 -27.77
N TYR A 178 -8.51 -0.48 -26.55
CA TYR A 178 -9.32 -0.65 -25.33
C TYR A 178 -10.09 0.62 -25.00
N ARG A 179 -9.47 1.80 -25.19
CA ARG A 179 -10.09 3.10 -24.90
C ARG A 179 -11.35 3.34 -25.73
N GLU A 180 -11.42 2.82 -26.96
CA GLU A 180 -12.64 2.83 -27.79
C GLU A 180 -13.87 2.18 -27.12
N VAL A 181 -13.66 1.24 -26.18
CA VAL A 181 -14.74 0.44 -25.56
C VAL A 181 -14.83 0.61 -24.04
N ARG A 182 -13.94 1.42 -23.44
CA ARG A 182 -13.81 1.56 -21.98
C ARG A 182 -15.06 2.11 -21.27
N ASP A 183 -15.94 2.78 -22.00
CA ASP A 183 -17.15 3.39 -21.45
C ASP A 183 -18.39 2.50 -21.63
N LEU A 184 -18.24 1.35 -22.31
CA LEU A 184 -19.30 0.35 -22.41
C LEU A 184 -19.55 -0.35 -21.06
N PRO A 185 -20.78 -0.85 -20.81
CA PRO A 185 -21.06 -1.78 -19.72
C PRO A 185 -20.09 -2.97 -19.74
N LEU A 186 -19.69 -3.48 -18.56
CA LEU A 186 -18.62 -4.48 -18.41
C LEU A 186 -18.76 -5.68 -19.38
N LYS A 187 -19.96 -6.26 -19.44
CA LYS A 187 -20.28 -7.39 -20.33
C LYS A 187 -20.11 -7.06 -21.81
N GLU A 188 -20.54 -5.87 -22.22
CA GLU A 188 -20.40 -5.39 -23.61
C GLU A 188 -18.94 -5.08 -23.95
N ARG A 189 -18.18 -4.55 -22.98
CA ARG A 189 -16.75 -4.32 -23.12
C ARG A 189 -15.98 -5.62 -23.33
N ALA A 190 -16.23 -6.63 -22.49
CA ALA A 190 -15.64 -7.96 -22.64
C ALA A 190 -16.05 -8.63 -23.96
N ALA A 191 -17.31 -8.48 -24.39
CA ALA A 191 -17.76 -8.95 -25.70
C ALA A 191 -17.02 -8.25 -26.86
N ALA A 192 -16.88 -6.93 -26.81
CA ALA A 192 -16.16 -6.17 -27.84
C ALA A 192 -14.67 -6.52 -27.89
N MET A 193 -14.04 -6.76 -26.74
CA MET A 193 -12.64 -7.20 -26.66
C MET A 193 -12.41 -8.64 -27.19
N ARG A 194 -13.46 -9.46 -27.31
CA ARG A 194 -13.34 -10.79 -27.96
C ARG A 194 -13.31 -10.72 -29.48
N ASP A 195 -13.62 -9.58 -30.09
CA ASP A 195 -13.47 -9.39 -31.52
C ASP A 195 -12.00 -9.64 -31.95
N PRO A 196 -11.73 -10.56 -32.89
CA PRO A 196 -10.36 -10.95 -33.23
C PRO A 196 -9.49 -9.78 -33.72
N GLU A 197 -10.07 -8.85 -34.47
CA GLU A 197 -9.34 -7.68 -34.98
C GLU A 197 -8.99 -6.73 -33.84
N ARG A 198 -9.95 -6.44 -32.95
CA ARG A 198 -9.69 -5.63 -31.75
C ARG A 198 -8.69 -6.28 -30.81
N ARG A 199 -8.77 -7.60 -30.58
CA ARG A 199 -7.80 -8.34 -29.76
C ARG A 199 -6.39 -8.19 -30.31
N ALA A 200 -6.21 -8.44 -31.61
CA ALA A 200 -4.91 -8.32 -32.27
C ALA A 200 -4.36 -6.89 -32.18
N ARG A 201 -5.22 -5.88 -32.36
CA ARG A 201 -4.85 -4.47 -32.16
C ARG A 201 -4.39 -4.19 -30.73
N ILE A 202 -5.22 -4.45 -29.72
CA ILE A 202 -4.90 -4.13 -28.32
C ILE A 202 -3.59 -4.79 -27.85
N LEU A 203 -3.33 -6.04 -28.25
CA LEU A 203 -2.12 -6.78 -27.86
C LEU A 203 -0.84 -6.31 -28.58
N SER A 204 -0.95 -5.54 -29.67
CA SER A 204 0.20 -5.06 -30.45
C SER A 204 0.43 -3.55 -30.33
N GLU A 205 -0.59 -2.79 -29.90
CA GLU A 205 -0.55 -1.35 -29.72
C GLU A 205 0.39 -0.93 -28.59
N ALA A 206 1.07 0.21 -28.74
CA ALA A 206 1.75 0.88 -27.64
C ALA A 206 0.71 1.60 -26.75
N ASP A 207 1.11 1.96 -25.52
CA ASP A 207 0.27 2.79 -24.67
C ASP A 207 0.20 4.22 -25.19
N GLU A 208 -1.00 4.81 -25.17
CA GLU A 208 -1.21 6.23 -25.40
C GLU A 208 -1.67 6.90 -24.09
N PRO A 209 -0.77 7.57 -23.35
CA PRO A 209 -1.06 8.15 -22.04
C PRO A 209 -2.26 9.09 -22.03
N GLY A 210 -2.48 9.83 -23.13
CA GLY A 210 -3.60 10.76 -23.28
C GLY A 210 -3.75 11.71 -22.09
N GLU A 211 -4.92 11.68 -21.46
CA GLU A 211 -5.26 12.50 -20.29
C GLU A 211 -4.42 12.16 -19.03
N TYR A 212 -3.84 10.96 -18.97
CA TYR A 212 -2.99 10.52 -17.85
C TYR A 212 -1.52 10.86 -18.03
N ALA A 213 -1.11 11.47 -19.16
CA ALA A 213 0.28 11.90 -19.38
C ALA A 213 0.80 12.82 -18.27
N VAL A 214 -0.09 13.57 -17.64
CA VAL A 214 0.20 14.51 -16.54
C VAL A 214 -0.06 13.91 -15.15
N ASP A 215 -0.40 12.62 -15.06
CA ASP A 215 -0.60 11.89 -13.81
C ASP A 215 0.49 10.81 -13.64
N PRO A 216 1.63 11.16 -13.00
CA PRO A 216 2.72 10.22 -12.78
C PRO A 216 2.33 8.96 -12.01
N MET A 217 1.27 9.02 -11.19
CA MET A 217 0.83 7.88 -10.36
C MET A 217 0.13 6.84 -11.21
N VAL A 218 -0.87 7.25 -12.00
CA VAL A 218 -1.57 6.32 -12.90
C VAL A 218 -0.59 5.73 -13.90
N MET A 219 0.32 6.56 -14.44
CA MET A 219 1.39 6.09 -15.32
C MET A 219 2.32 5.08 -14.64
N GLY A 220 2.74 5.34 -13.39
CA GLY A 220 3.57 4.41 -12.62
C GLY A 220 2.85 3.10 -12.32
N LEU A 221 1.58 3.17 -11.96
CA LEU A 221 0.73 2.02 -11.65
C LEU A 221 0.54 1.10 -12.85
N ILE A 222 0.16 1.64 -14.01
CA ILE A 222 -0.03 0.84 -15.23
C ILE A 222 1.29 0.20 -15.66
N ARG A 223 2.41 0.93 -15.60
CA ARG A 223 3.73 0.34 -15.89
C ARG A 223 4.09 -0.77 -14.92
N TYR A 224 3.81 -0.60 -13.63
CA TYR A 224 4.02 -1.66 -12.64
C TYR A 224 3.18 -2.89 -12.98
N ILE A 225 1.87 -2.72 -13.21
CA ILE A 225 0.96 -3.82 -13.61
C ILE A 225 1.51 -4.57 -14.83
N GLN A 226 1.94 -3.86 -15.87
CA GLN A 226 2.47 -4.44 -17.10
C GLN A 226 3.79 -5.19 -16.88
N SER A 227 4.70 -4.61 -16.08
CA SER A 227 5.99 -5.25 -15.76
C SER A 227 5.84 -6.49 -14.89
N ASP A 228 4.76 -6.57 -14.09
CA ASP A 228 4.58 -7.60 -13.07
C ASP A 228 3.47 -8.61 -13.42
N ILE A 229 2.89 -8.56 -14.63
CA ILE A 229 1.81 -9.48 -15.06
C ILE A 229 2.19 -10.93 -14.78
N ALA A 230 3.42 -11.33 -15.12
CA ALA A 230 3.90 -12.71 -14.98
C ALA A 230 3.94 -13.21 -13.52
N ASN A 231 4.08 -12.30 -12.54
CA ASN A 231 4.13 -12.62 -11.11
C ASN A 231 2.78 -12.42 -10.41
N SER A 232 1.75 -12.00 -11.14
CA SER A 232 0.39 -11.91 -10.62
C SER A 232 -0.31 -13.28 -10.59
N TYR A 233 -1.42 -13.38 -9.85
CA TYR A 233 -2.16 -14.61 -9.62
C TYR A 233 -3.62 -14.45 -10.00
N ILE A 234 -4.18 -15.43 -10.69
CA ILE A 234 -5.62 -15.47 -10.98
C ILE A 234 -6.37 -15.78 -9.68
N LEU A 235 -7.35 -14.95 -9.33
CA LEU A 235 -8.22 -15.21 -8.19
C LEU A 235 -9.46 -15.97 -8.66
N ASN A 236 -9.62 -17.17 -8.13
CA ASN A 236 -10.79 -18.01 -8.34
C ASN A 236 -11.49 -18.23 -6.99
N SER A 237 -12.76 -18.61 -7.01
CA SER A 237 -13.44 -19.09 -5.80
C SER A 237 -13.31 -20.62 -5.70
N PRO A 238 -12.93 -21.20 -4.54
CA PRO A 238 -12.52 -20.51 -3.30
C PRO A 238 -11.17 -19.80 -3.45
N LEU A 239 -11.02 -18.66 -2.76
CA LEU A 239 -9.80 -17.85 -2.83
C LEU A 239 -8.62 -18.59 -2.19
N ASP A 240 -7.55 -18.75 -2.95
CA ASP A 240 -6.24 -19.14 -2.44
C ASP A 240 -5.48 -17.88 -2.03
N TYR A 241 -5.22 -17.75 -0.74
CA TYR A 241 -4.53 -16.59 -0.15
C TYR A 241 -3.01 -16.77 -0.03
N GLU A 242 -2.49 -17.97 -0.32
CA GLU A 242 -1.06 -18.25 -0.36
C GLU A 242 -0.71 -19.05 -1.63
N PRO A 243 -1.04 -18.52 -2.83
CA PRO A 243 -0.79 -19.22 -4.08
C PRO A 243 0.71 -19.42 -4.31
N SER A 244 1.09 -20.63 -4.71
CA SER A 244 2.48 -20.97 -5.05
C SER A 244 2.87 -20.42 -6.41
N LEU A 245 4.18 -20.27 -6.65
CA LEU A 245 4.71 -19.68 -7.88
C LEU A 245 4.26 -20.41 -9.16
N ASP A 246 3.98 -21.72 -9.13
CA ASP A 246 3.43 -22.47 -10.28
C ASP A 246 2.02 -22.02 -10.69
N ARG A 247 1.31 -21.31 -9.80
CA ARG A 247 0.01 -20.71 -10.05
C ARG A 247 0.11 -19.28 -10.58
N SER A 248 1.31 -18.72 -10.72
CA SER A 248 1.47 -17.38 -11.30
C SER A 248 1.05 -17.37 -12.76
N VAL A 249 0.57 -16.21 -13.22
CA VAL A 249 0.15 -16.01 -14.62
C VAL A 249 1.27 -16.40 -15.59
N GLY A 250 2.53 -16.08 -15.29
CA GLY A 250 3.65 -16.44 -16.15
C GLY A 250 3.81 -17.96 -16.33
N LYS A 251 3.62 -18.74 -15.26
CA LYS A 251 3.67 -20.21 -15.32
C LYS A 251 2.46 -20.79 -16.05
N LEU A 252 1.26 -20.27 -15.78
CA LEU A 252 0.03 -20.69 -16.45
C LEU A 252 0.04 -20.36 -17.95
N ALA A 253 0.51 -19.17 -18.33
CA ALA A 253 0.63 -18.74 -19.72
C ALA A 253 1.61 -19.61 -20.51
N ALA A 254 2.79 -19.89 -19.92
CA ALA A 254 3.79 -20.76 -20.54
C ALA A 254 3.26 -22.18 -20.78
N ALA A 255 2.47 -22.73 -19.85
CA ALA A 255 1.89 -24.08 -19.97
C ALA A 255 0.93 -24.23 -21.17
N VAL A 256 0.33 -23.13 -21.65
CA VAL A 256 -0.57 -23.10 -22.81
C VAL A 256 0.03 -22.42 -24.04
N GLY A 257 1.33 -22.12 -24.00
CA GLY A 257 2.05 -21.50 -25.12
C GLY A 257 1.64 -20.06 -25.44
N LYS A 258 1.21 -19.29 -24.43
CA LYS A 258 0.82 -17.88 -24.55
C LYS A 258 1.78 -16.95 -23.82
N THR A 259 1.81 -15.68 -24.20
CA THR A 259 2.41 -14.64 -23.35
C THR A 259 1.54 -14.36 -22.12
N SER A 260 2.12 -13.76 -21.08
CA SER A 260 1.37 -13.35 -19.89
C SER A 260 0.27 -12.34 -20.22
N GLU A 261 0.52 -11.41 -21.17
CA GLU A 261 -0.48 -10.46 -21.66
C GLU A 261 -1.63 -11.17 -22.37
N GLU A 262 -1.35 -12.10 -23.30
CA GLU A 262 -2.39 -12.86 -23.98
C GLU A 262 -3.24 -13.67 -23.00
N TYR A 263 -2.60 -14.31 -22.02
CA TYR A 263 -3.29 -15.11 -21.02
C TYR A 263 -4.25 -14.27 -20.17
N VAL A 264 -3.79 -13.12 -19.65
CA VAL A 264 -4.62 -12.23 -18.84
C VAL A 264 -5.68 -11.51 -19.66
N TYR A 265 -5.40 -11.17 -20.92
CA TYR A 265 -6.41 -10.65 -21.85
C TYR A 265 -7.56 -11.64 -22.03
N ASP A 266 -7.22 -12.89 -22.32
CA ASP A 266 -8.21 -13.94 -22.52
C ASP A 266 -8.96 -14.26 -21.21
N HIS A 267 -8.32 -14.11 -20.05
CA HIS A 267 -8.96 -14.22 -18.73
C HIS A 267 -9.99 -13.11 -18.51
N TYR A 268 -9.62 -11.84 -18.68
CA TYR A 268 -10.53 -10.71 -18.48
C TYR A 268 -11.71 -10.67 -19.43
N THR A 269 -11.59 -11.24 -20.62
CA THR A 269 -12.63 -11.18 -21.65
C THR A 269 -13.59 -12.37 -21.64
N GLN A 270 -13.37 -13.33 -20.73
CA GLN A 270 -14.27 -14.46 -20.53
C GLN A 270 -15.59 -14.04 -19.89
N GLY A 271 -16.63 -14.85 -20.14
CA GLY A 271 -17.96 -14.67 -19.58
C GLY A 271 -18.50 -13.25 -19.78
N ASP A 272 -18.78 -12.61 -18.64
CA ASP A 272 -19.31 -11.24 -18.54
C ASP A 272 -18.23 -10.20 -18.18
N GLY A 273 -16.95 -10.57 -18.18
CA GLY A 273 -15.82 -9.66 -17.95
C GLY A 273 -15.48 -9.37 -16.48
N GLY A 274 -16.11 -10.09 -15.54
CA GLY A 274 -15.95 -9.90 -14.10
C GLY A 274 -14.73 -10.58 -13.50
N ASP A 275 -13.88 -11.21 -14.32
CA ASP A 275 -12.72 -11.94 -13.90
C ASP A 275 -11.56 -11.00 -13.54
N PHE A 276 -10.77 -11.37 -12.53
CA PHE A 276 -9.70 -10.54 -11.98
C PHE A 276 -8.46 -11.35 -11.58
N ASN A 277 -7.34 -10.66 -11.47
CA ASN A 277 -6.08 -11.19 -10.91
C ASN A 277 -5.54 -10.23 -9.85
N VAL A 278 -4.64 -10.73 -9.01
CA VAL A 278 -3.99 -9.95 -7.95
C VAL A 278 -2.49 -9.92 -8.15
N SER A 279 -1.89 -8.74 -7.99
CA SER A 279 -0.44 -8.58 -7.82
C SER A 279 -0.15 -8.45 -6.33
N LEU A 280 0.51 -9.44 -5.73
CA LEU A 280 0.91 -9.43 -4.32
C LEU A 280 2.27 -8.73 -4.19
N ALA A 281 2.24 -7.40 -4.20
CA ALA A 281 3.43 -6.53 -4.29
C ALA A 281 4.24 -6.46 -2.99
N LEU A 282 3.59 -6.67 -1.85
CA LEU A 282 4.16 -6.54 -0.51
C LEU A 282 3.84 -7.80 0.31
N ASN A 283 4.71 -8.15 1.26
CA ASN A 283 4.50 -9.31 2.15
C ASN A 283 4.35 -10.64 1.40
N TYR A 284 4.95 -10.74 0.20
CA TYR A 284 4.84 -11.93 -0.66
C TYR A 284 6.05 -12.10 -1.59
N VAL A 285 7.20 -11.51 -1.26
CA VAL A 285 8.40 -11.49 -2.13
C VAL A 285 8.88 -12.90 -2.46
N HIS A 286 8.74 -13.82 -1.52
CA HIS A 286 9.16 -15.22 -1.65
C HIS A 286 8.08 -16.15 -2.21
N HIS A 287 6.92 -15.59 -2.61
CA HIS A 287 5.74 -16.34 -3.05
C HIS A 287 5.15 -17.29 -1.97
N ASP A 288 5.29 -16.89 -0.72
CA ASP A 288 4.72 -17.49 0.49
C ASP A 288 4.51 -16.39 1.54
N LEU A 289 3.98 -16.78 2.70
CA LEU A 289 3.79 -15.91 3.85
C LEU A 289 4.80 -16.17 4.98
N ASP A 290 5.94 -16.83 4.73
CA ASP A 290 6.90 -17.16 5.79
C ASP A 290 7.50 -15.90 6.43
N ALA A 291 7.76 -14.85 5.64
CA ALA A 291 8.23 -13.57 6.16
C ALA A 291 7.21 -12.92 7.12
N VAL A 292 5.92 -13.01 6.79
CA VAL A 292 4.83 -12.51 7.63
C VAL A 292 4.69 -13.36 8.89
N GLU A 293 4.74 -14.69 8.75
CA GLU A 293 4.68 -15.63 9.87
C GLU A 293 5.77 -15.36 10.90
N ARG A 294 7.02 -15.20 10.44
CA ARG A 294 8.17 -14.90 11.29
C ARG A 294 7.97 -13.64 12.11
N LEU A 295 7.30 -12.63 11.57
CA LEU A 295 7.03 -11.37 12.26
C LEU A 295 5.84 -11.48 13.20
N LEU A 296 4.77 -12.16 12.81
CA LEU A 296 3.60 -12.37 13.67
C LEU A 296 3.93 -13.19 14.93
N ARG A 297 5.04 -13.93 14.93
CA ARG A 297 5.57 -14.61 16.12
C ARG A 297 6.35 -13.71 17.08
N GLN A 298 6.62 -12.45 16.71
CA GLN A 298 7.33 -11.51 17.58
C GLN A 298 6.34 -10.75 18.45
N ASP A 299 6.53 -10.77 19.78
CA ASP A 299 5.60 -10.17 20.75
C ASP A 299 5.38 -8.66 20.56
N HIS A 300 6.34 -7.97 19.92
CA HIS A 300 6.29 -6.54 19.68
C HIS A 300 5.76 -6.12 18.31
N VAL A 301 5.54 -7.07 17.39
CA VAL A 301 4.93 -6.80 16.10
C VAL A 301 3.43 -7.04 16.21
N VAL A 302 2.63 -6.08 15.77
CA VAL A 302 1.16 -6.19 15.79
C VAL A 302 0.61 -6.35 14.38
N THR A 303 -0.54 -7.00 14.26
CA THR A 303 -1.28 -7.03 13.00
C THR A 303 -1.94 -5.68 12.73
N GLY A 304 -1.80 -5.16 11.52
CA GLY A 304 -2.40 -3.89 11.11
C GLY A 304 -2.57 -3.77 9.60
N LEU A 305 -2.48 -2.54 9.08
CA LEU A 305 -2.47 -2.23 7.64
C LEU A 305 -3.69 -2.71 6.83
N GLY A 306 -4.82 -3.01 7.48
CA GLY A 306 -6.06 -3.32 6.78
C GLY A 306 -6.71 -2.05 6.21
N ASP A 307 -6.80 -1.97 4.89
CA ASP A 307 -7.64 -1.02 4.16
C ASP A 307 -9.14 -1.40 4.27
N GLY A 308 -9.92 -0.55 4.96
CA GLY A 308 -11.37 -0.67 5.11
C GLY A 308 -12.19 -0.32 3.86
N GLY A 309 -11.56 -0.12 2.70
CA GLY A 309 -12.22 0.21 1.43
C GLY A 309 -11.99 1.64 0.95
N ALA A 310 -10.92 2.30 1.39
CA ALA A 310 -10.53 3.63 0.91
C ALA A 310 -10.16 3.60 -0.58
N HIS A 311 -9.65 2.47 -1.08
CA HIS A 311 -9.27 2.28 -2.48
C HIS A 311 -10.18 1.26 -3.18
N MET A 312 -11.50 1.49 -3.20
CA MET A 312 -12.54 0.51 -3.62
C MET A 312 -12.30 -0.25 -4.93
N LYS A 313 -11.57 0.34 -5.89
CA LYS A 313 -11.27 -0.28 -7.20
C LYS A 313 -9.88 -0.93 -7.29
N LEU A 314 -9.09 -0.88 -6.22
CA LEU A 314 -7.69 -1.28 -6.20
C LEU A 314 -7.40 -2.27 -5.06
N ILE A 315 -7.89 -2.00 -3.85
CA ILE A 315 -7.58 -2.75 -2.63
C ILE A 315 -8.85 -2.92 -1.79
N CYS A 316 -9.06 -4.11 -1.23
CA CYS A 316 -10.09 -4.37 -0.23
C CYS A 316 -9.54 -5.34 0.82
N ASP A 317 -9.23 -4.80 1.99
CA ASP A 317 -8.57 -5.55 3.07
C ASP A 317 -9.45 -5.62 4.34
N ALA A 318 -10.76 -5.38 4.20
CA ALA A 318 -11.74 -5.54 5.27
C ALA A 318 -11.74 -6.96 5.87
N ALA A 319 -11.27 -7.95 5.10
CA ALA A 319 -11.14 -9.33 5.55
C ALA A 319 -9.93 -9.57 6.46
N ASN A 320 -8.99 -8.64 6.64
CA ASN A 320 -7.72 -8.87 7.36
C ASN A 320 -7.88 -9.48 8.76
N PRO A 321 -8.79 -9.00 9.64
CA PRO A 321 -8.97 -9.62 10.95
C PRO A 321 -9.50 -11.06 10.88
N THR A 322 -10.42 -11.32 9.94
CA THR A 322 -11.01 -12.66 9.76
C THR A 322 -10.00 -13.61 9.12
N PHE A 323 -9.20 -13.12 8.16
CA PHE A 323 -8.06 -13.81 7.60
C PHE A 323 -7.05 -14.18 8.69
N GLN A 324 -6.66 -13.21 9.53
CA GLN A 324 -5.70 -13.43 10.61
C GLN A 324 -6.12 -14.62 11.48
N LEU A 325 -7.38 -14.64 11.90
CA LEU A 325 -7.91 -15.70 12.75
C LEU A 325 -8.01 -17.03 11.99
N ALA A 326 -8.60 -17.05 10.80
CA ALA A 326 -8.87 -18.29 10.06
C ALA A 326 -7.59 -18.92 9.48
N PHE A 327 -6.78 -18.12 8.80
CA PHE A 327 -5.61 -18.61 8.08
C PHE A 327 -4.52 -19.10 9.03
N TRP A 328 -4.10 -18.25 9.96
CA TRP A 328 -2.97 -18.57 10.84
C TRP A 328 -3.30 -19.57 11.94
N SER A 329 -4.58 -19.86 12.23
CA SER A 329 -4.94 -20.86 13.26
C SER A 329 -5.53 -22.15 12.70
N ARG A 330 -5.94 -22.17 11.44
CA ARG A 330 -6.72 -23.29 10.87
C ARG A 330 -6.38 -23.61 9.41
N ASP A 331 -6.30 -22.60 8.54
CA ASP A 331 -6.33 -22.84 7.08
C ASP A 331 -4.97 -22.86 6.40
N ARG A 332 -3.88 -22.39 7.04
CA ARG A 332 -2.55 -22.41 6.43
C ARG A 332 -2.09 -23.84 6.16
N THR A 333 -1.65 -24.10 4.92
CA THR A 333 -1.17 -25.42 4.48
C THR A 333 0.31 -25.46 4.11
N ARG A 334 0.96 -24.30 3.90
CA ARG A 334 2.37 -24.19 3.55
C ARG A 334 3.13 -23.61 4.74
N GLY A 335 3.87 -24.44 5.48
CA GLY A 335 4.54 -24.03 6.71
C GLY A 335 3.79 -24.42 7.98
N PRO A 336 4.21 -23.94 9.16
CA PRO A 336 3.58 -24.28 10.43
C PRO A 336 2.21 -23.61 10.60
N LEU A 337 1.35 -24.26 11.40
CA LEU A 337 0.17 -23.66 12.04
C LEU A 337 0.57 -22.87 13.29
#